data_AF-A0A925DTP9-F1
#
_entry.id   AF-A0A925DTP9-F1
#
_cell.length_a   1.000
_cell.length_b   1.000
_cell.length_c   1.000
_cell.angle_alpha   90.00
_cell.angle_beta   90.00
_cell.angle_gamma   90.00
#
_symmetry.space_group_name_H-M   'P 1'
#
loop_
_entity.id
_entity.type
_entity.pdbx_description
1 polymer ?
#
loop_
_entity_poly.entity_id
_entity_poly.type
_entity_poly.pdbx_seq_one_letter_code
_entity_poly.pdbx_strand_id
1 'polypeptide(L)'
;MICYRAETAVANELGAYLLNAKDEKRMPVKQIIQNNADLVPDYQNKILTIILHTLSAPRYNQAAAKLSDILNQTETIFPGTDLQLKFKISAVSNCEK
;
A
#
# COMPACT_ATOMS: atom_id res chain seq x y z
N MET A 1 19.72 -6.80 -6.83
CA MET A 1 19.32 -7.22 -5.47
C MET A 1 18.44 -6.19 -4.72
N ILE A 2 18.31 -4.92 -5.15
CA ILE A 2 17.57 -3.90 -4.39
C ILE A 2 16.05 -4.14 -4.34
N CYS A 3 15.42 -4.53 -5.45
CA CYS A 3 13.98 -4.81 -5.49
C CYS A 3 13.59 -5.98 -4.57
N TYR A 4 14.41 -7.03 -4.52
CA TYR A 4 14.18 -8.17 -3.61
C TYR A 4 14.23 -7.76 -2.13
N ARG A 5 15.14 -6.83 -1.77
CA ARG A 5 15.22 -6.30 -0.41
C ARG A 5 13.99 -5.45 -0.07
N ALA A 6 13.56 -4.59 -0.98
CA ALA A 6 12.35 -3.78 -0.80
C ALA A 6 11.11 -4.68 -0.64
N GLU A 7 10.93 -5.65 -1.53
CA GLU A 7 9.82 -6.63 -1.42
C GLU A 7 9.88 -7.40 -0.10
N THR A 8 11.06 -7.85 0.32
CA THR A 8 11.23 -8.58 1.58
C THR A 8 10.93 -7.70 2.80
N ALA A 9 11.31 -6.41 2.77
CA ALA A 9 10.97 -5.46 3.83
C ALA A 9 9.44 -5.28 3.93
N VAL A 10 8.77 -5.02 2.81
CA VAL A 10 7.31 -4.88 2.76
C VAL A 10 6.61 -6.18 3.20
N ALA A 11 7.12 -7.35 2.81
CA ALA A 11 6.59 -8.64 3.25
C ALA A 11 6.72 -8.84 4.76
N ASN A 12 7.80 -8.37 5.37
CA ASN A 12 8.00 -8.47 6.81
C ASN A 12 7.04 -7.52 7.57
N GLU A 13 6.86 -6.29 7.09
CA GLU A 13 5.90 -5.34 7.65
C GLU A 13 4.46 -5.87 7.57
N LEU A 14 4.04 -6.37 6.40
CA LEU A 14 2.73 -6.99 6.22
C LEU A 14 2.54 -8.25 7.06
N GLY A 15 3.62 -9.01 7.28
CA GLY A 15 3.61 -10.24 8.06
C GLY A 15 3.09 -10.05 9.49
N ALA A 16 3.29 -8.86 10.10
CA ALA A 16 2.78 -8.55 11.43
C ALA A 16 1.24 -8.53 11.53
N TYR A 17 0.56 -8.40 10.38
CA TYR A 17 -0.90 -8.30 10.28
C TYR A 17 -1.55 -9.57 9.70
N LEU A 18 -0.78 -10.63 9.50
CA LEU A 18 -1.23 -11.88 8.89
C LEU A 18 -1.13 -13.03 9.89
N LEU A 19 -2.16 -13.88 9.94
CA LEU A 19 -2.19 -15.03 10.85
C LEU A 19 -1.12 -16.07 10.50
N ASN A 20 -0.92 -16.33 9.20
CA ASN A 20 0.03 -17.33 8.71
C ASN A 20 1.19 -16.69 7.94
N ALA A 21 1.84 -15.70 8.56
CA ALA A 21 2.87 -14.88 7.93
C ALA A 21 4.02 -15.67 7.27
N LYS A 22 4.37 -16.85 7.80
CA LYS A 22 5.46 -17.69 7.26
C LYS A 22 5.21 -18.10 5.81
N ASP A 23 3.96 -18.47 5.50
CA ASP A 23 3.60 -19.05 4.22
C ASP A 23 2.89 -18.03 3.31
N GLU A 24 2.15 -17.08 3.89
CA GLU A 24 1.25 -16.24 3.12
C GLU A 24 1.76 -14.81 2.86
N LYS A 25 2.80 -14.31 3.57
CA LYS A 25 3.20 -12.89 3.49
C LYS A 25 3.63 -12.40 2.11
N ARG A 26 4.13 -13.29 1.25
CA ARG A 26 4.57 -12.94 -0.11
C ARG A 26 3.40 -12.76 -1.09
N MET A 27 2.28 -13.44 -0.84
CA MET A 27 1.12 -13.39 -1.72
C MET A 27 0.48 -11.99 -1.81
N PRO A 28 0.14 -11.30 -0.71
CA PRO A 28 -0.43 -9.95 -0.79
C PRO A 28 0.55 -8.94 -1.37
N VAL A 29 1.85 -9.05 -1.06
CA VAL A 29 2.89 -8.18 -1.65
C VAL A 29 2.93 -8.32 -3.16
N LYS A 30 2.93 -9.55 -3.66
CA LYS A 30 2.91 -9.83 -5.09
C LYS A 30 1.66 -9.25 -5.73
N GLN A 31 0.49 -9.39 -5.10
CA GLN A 31 -0.74 -8.79 -5.62
C GLN A 31 -0.68 -7.26 -5.66
N ILE A 32 -0.20 -6.60 -4.61
CA ILE A 32 -0.07 -5.14 -4.57
C ILE A 32 0.84 -4.63 -5.71
N ILE A 33 1.95 -5.33 -5.97
CA ILE A 33 2.91 -4.92 -7.01
C ILE A 33 2.38 -5.22 -8.42
N GLN A 34 1.65 -6.33 -8.60
CA GLN A 34 1.16 -6.77 -9.91
C GLN A 34 -0.18 -6.15 -10.31
N ASN A 35 -0.97 -5.70 -9.35
CA ASN A 35 -2.25 -5.07 -9.62
C ASN A 35 -2.06 -3.62 -10.02
N ASN A 36 -2.99 -3.10 -10.83
CA ASN A 36 -3.01 -1.69 -11.16
C ASN A 36 -3.38 -0.89 -9.91
N ALA A 37 -2.93 0.36 -9.89
CA ALA A 37 -3.30 1.33 -8.87
C ALA A 37 -3.65 2.64 -9.58
N ASP A 38 -4.65 3.34 -9.05
CA ASP A 38 -5.01 4.64 -9.59
C ASP A 38 -4.12 5.72 -8.98
N LEU A 39 -3.65 6.63 -9.82
CA LEU A 39 -2.86 7.79 -9.42
C LEU A 39 -3.71 9.05 -9.61
N VAL A 40 -4.03 9.72 -8.51
CA VAL A 40 -4.84 10.94 -8.51
C VAL A 40 -3.98 12.08 -7.99
N PRO A 41 -3.37 12.89 -8.87
CA PRO A 41 -2.59 14.04 -8.48
C PRO A 41 -3.50 15.21 -8.10
N ASP A 42 -3.21 15.81 -6.94
CA ASP A 42 -3.76 17.07 -6.48
C ASP A 42 -2.62 18.09 -6.37
N TYR A 43 -2.52 18.94 -7.39
CA TYR A 43 -1.47 19.95 -7.46
C TYR A 43 -1.70 21.14 -6.51
N GLN A 44 -2.94 21.37 -6.06
CA GLN A 44 -3.25 22.47 -5.15
C GLN A 44 -2.79 22.13 -3.73
N ASN A 45 -3.15 20.93 -3.26
CA ASN A 45 -2.77 20.44 -1.94
C ASN A 45 -1.39 19.77 -1.92
N LYS A 46 -0.73 19.68 -3.08
CA LYS A 46 0.57 19.00 -3.27
C LYS A 46 0.53 17.54 -2.81
N ILE A 47 -0.53 16.81 -3.15
CA ILE A 47 -0.74 15.42 -2.75
C ILE A 47 -0.85 14.55 -4.01
N LEU A 48 -0.16 13.42 -4.03
CA LEU A 48 -0.39 12.34 -4.99
C LEU A 48 -1.08 11.20 -4.26
N THR A 49 -2.38 11.03 -4.52
CA THR A 49 -3.15 9.94 -3.93
C THR A 49 -2.97 8.67 -4.75
N ILE A 50 -2.48 7.61 -4.12
CA ILE A 50 -2.29 6.27 -4.69
C ILE A 50 -3.41 5.37 -4.17
N ILE A 51 -4.26 4.88 -5.06
CA ILE A 51 -5.40 4.02 -4.73
C ILE A 51 -5.06 2.57 -5.06
N LEU A 52 -4.80 1.78 -4.03
CA LEU A 52 -4.61 0.34 -4.16
C LEU A 52 -5.97 -0.34 -4.41
N HIS A 53 -6.01 -1.21 -5.41
CA HIS A 53 -7.19 -1.99 -5.74
C HIS A 53 -7.40 -3.13 -4.74
N THR A 54 -8.62 -3.68 -4.69
CA THR A 54 -8.91 -4.81 -3.81
C THR A 54 -8.02 -6.01 -4.14
N LEU A 55 -7.59 -6.70 -3.10
CA LEU A 55 -6.83 -7.95 -3.16
C LEU A 55 -7.77 -9.15 -3.11
N SER A 56 -7.24 -10.35 -3.29
CA SER A 56 -8.06 -11.57 -3.45
C SER A 56 -8.73 -12.06 -2.16
N ALA A 57 -8.41 -11.50 -1.00
CA ALA A 57 -8.98 -11.90 0.29
C ALA A 57 -9.19 -10.70 1.22
N PRO A 58 -10.27 -10.68 2.03
CA PRO A 58 -10.51 -9.60 3.00
C PRO A 58 -9.35 -9.38 3.98
N ARG A 59 -8.70 -10.45 4.43
CA ARG A 59 -7.51 -10.36 5.30
C ARG A 59 -6.33 -9.63 4.64
N TYR A 60 -6.16 -9.81 3.33
CA TYR A 60 -5.12 -9.10 2.56
C TYR A 60 -5.47 -7.62 2.43
N ASN A 61 -6.75 -7.29 2.21
CA ASN A 61 -7.21 -5.91 2.20
C ASN A 61 -6.95 -5.21 3.54
N GLN A 62 -7.21 -5.89 4.66
CA GLN A 62 -6.93 -5.36 6.00
C GLN A 62 -5.42 -5.12 6.20
N ALA A 63 -4.57 -6.09 5.82
CA ALA A 63 -3.13 -5.94 5.91
C ALA A 63 -2.61 -4.80 5.01
N ALA A 64 -3.15 -4.65 3.80
CA ALA A 64 -2.81 -3.57 2.89
C ALA A 64 -3.30 -2.19 3.37
N ALA A 65 -4.43 -2.11 4.09
CA ALA A 65 -4.86 -0.89 4.76
C ALA A 65 -3.84 -0.46 5.83
N LYS A 66 -3.37 -1.41 6.66
CA LYS A 66 -2.32 -1.13 7.65
C LYS A 66 -1.00 -0.74 7.02
N LEU A 67 -0.62 -1.37 5.91
CA LEU A 67 0.54 -0.95 5.14
C LEU A 67 0.38 0.49 4.61
N SER A 68 -0.81 0.85 4.13
CA SER A 68 -1.10 2.22 3.66
C SER A 68 -0.93 3.24 4.79
N ASP A 69 -1.38 2.93 6.00
CA ASP A 69 -1.18 3.78 7.18
C ASP A 69 0.32 4.00 7.47
N ILE A 70 1.13 2.93 7.44
CA ILE A 70 2.58 3.01 7.67
C ILE A 70 3.25 3.86 6.58
N LEU A 71 2.92 3.63 5.31
CA LEU A 71 3.48 4.40 4.19
C LEU A 71 3.07 5.89 4.25
N ASN A 72 1.89 6.19 4.81
CA ASN A 72 1.44 7.56 4.98
C ASN A 72 2.18 8.30 6.10
N GLN A 73 2.73 7.58 7.09
CA GLN A 73 3.52 8.15 8.19
C GLN A 73 4.92 8.56 7.74
N THR A 74 5.45 8.01 6.64
CA THR A 74 6.79 8.37 6.14
C THR A 74 6.83 9.71 5.40
N GLU A 75 5.66 10.38 5.25
CA GLU A 75 5.49 11.68 4.61
C GLU A 75 6.30 11.84 3.31
N THR A 76 6.33 10.76 2.52
CA THR A 76 7.27 10.64 1.40
C THR A 76 6.87 11.54 0.25
N ILE A 77 7.82 12.32 -0.26
CA ILE A 77 7.65 13.15 -1.46
C ILE A 77 8.00 12.32 -2.70
N PHE A 78 7.16 12.40 -3.73
CA PHE A 78 7.39 11.70 -4.98
C PHE A 78 8.60 12.32 -5.73
N PRO A 79 9.59 11.52 -6.15
CA PRO A 79 10.83 12.04 -6.73
C PRO A 79 10.60 12.97 -7.92
N GLY A 80 11.32 14.09 -7.94
CA GLY A 80 11.23 15.08 -9.03
C GLY A 80 9.96 15.95 -9.00
N THR A 81 9.19 15.90 -7.91
CA THR A 81 7.99 16.72 -7.71
C THR A 81 7.90 17.21 -6.26
N ASP A 82 6.94 18.09 -5.99
CA ASP A 82 6.58 18.50 -4.62
C ASP A 82 5.38 17.72 -4.07
N LEU A 83 4.97 16.62 -4.73
CA LEU A 83 3.75 15.88 -4.36
C LEU A 83 4.04 14.88 -3.24
N GLN A 84 3.37 15.04 -2.10
CA GLN A 84 3.39 14.07 -1.01
C GLN A 84 2.55 12.85 -1.37
N LEU A 85 3.11 11.64 -1.19
CA LEU A 85 2.40 10.39 -1.41
C LEU A 85 1.39 10.13 -0.29
N LYS A 86 0.15 9.84 -0.69
CA LYS A 86 -0.91 9.37 0.20
C LYS A 86 -1.52 8.08 -0.35
N PHE A 87 -1.36 6.99 0.36
CA PHE A 87 -1.87 5.67 0.02
C PHE A 87 -3.24 5.45 0.64
N LYS A 88 -4.15 4.85 -0.14
CA LYS A 88 -5.44 4.33 0.34
C LYS A 88 -5.78 3.04 -0.39
N ILE A 89 -6.64 2.21 0.20
CA ILE A 89 -7.14 0.99 -0.45
C ILE A 89 -8.63 1.12 -0.76
N SER A 90 -9.01 0.83 -2.01
CA SER A 90 -10.39 0.88 -2.49
C SER A 90 -11.35 0.02 -1.66
N ALA A 91 -10.90 -1.16 -1.24
CA ALA A 91 -11.69 -2.12 -0.47
C ALA A 91 -12.04 -1.66 0.96
N VAL A 92 -11.30 -0.71 1.52
CA VAL A 92 -11.50 -0.16 2.88
C VAL A 92 -11.79 1.33 2.81
N SER A 93 -12.23 1.82 1.65
CA SER A 93 -12.75 3.18 1.53
C SER A 93 -13.93 3.27 2.48
N ASN A 94 -13.76 3.97 3.61
CA ASN A 94 -14.85 4.33 4.50
C ASN A 94 -15.94 4.95 3.62
N CYS A 95 -16.98 4.16 3.36
CA CYS A 95 -18.27 4.68 2.99
C CYS A 95 -18.75 5.36 4.27
N GLU A 96 -18.38 6.62 4.45
CA GLU A 96 -19.00 7.50 5.43
C GLU A 96 -20.51 7.43 5.16
N LYS A 97 -21.24 6.85 6.11
CA LYS A 97 -22.70 6.90 6.17
C LYS A 97 -23.13 8.22 6.78
#